data_AF-A0A1F7XY57-F1
#
_entry.id   AF-A0A1F7XY57-F1
#
_cell.length_a   1.000
_cell.length_b   1.000
_cell.length_c   1.000
_cell.angle_alpha   90.00
_cell.angle_beta   90.00
_cell.angle_gamma   90.00
#
_symmetry.space_group_name_H-M   'P 1'
#
loop_
_entity.id
_entity.type
_entity.pdbx_description
1 polymer ?
#
loop_
_entity_poly.entity_id
_entity_poly.type
_entity_poly.pdbx_seq_one_letter_code
_entity_poly.pdbx_strand_id
1 'polypeptide(L)' 'MKKVDVSTKKINQFAGKWVAIDRRKDRIVAVGNTLKEISPFVSGKRGQEKKIKAFSFKVPRKDEGPYVLTFSKIK' A
#
# COMPACT_ATOMS: atom_id res chain seq x y z
N MET A 1 7.22 -0.97 11.33
CA MET A 1 7.51 -0.85 9.88
C MET A 1 8.67 -1.77 9.49
N LYS A 2 8.52 -2.54 8.41
CA LYS A 2 9.57 -3.34 7.79
C LYS A 2 9.73 -2.95 6.32
N LYS A 3 10.94 -2.58 5.89
CA LYS A 3 11.26 -2.48 4.46
C LYS A 3 11.30 -3.89 3.90
N VAL A 4 10.68 -4.09 2.74
CA VAL A 4 10.62 -5.38 2.07
C VAL A 4 10.91 -5.17 0.60
N ASP A 5 11.23 -6.24 -0.10
CA ASP A 5 11.32 -6.22 -1.55
C ASP A 5 10.66 -7.48 -2.11
N VAL A 6 9.33 -7.46 -2.25
CA VAL A 6 8.55 -8.66 -2.58
C VAL A 6 7.56 -8.35 -3.70
N SER A 7 7.36 -9.28 -4.63
CA SER A 7 6.31 -9.16 -5.64
C SER A 7 4.92 -8.98 -5.02
N THR A 8 4.10 -8.14 -5.64
CA THR A 8 2.68 -7.95 -5.28
C THR A 8 1.86 -9.24 -5.35
N LYS A 9 2.29 -10.25 -6.11
CA LYS A 9 1.66 -11.59 -6.13
C LYS A 9 1.65 -12.28 -4.76
N LYS A 10 2.56 -11.91 -3.86
CA LYS A 10 2.61 -12.43 -2.48
C LYS A 10 1.93 -11.51 -1.46
N ILE A 11 1.11 -10.55 -1.90
CA ILE A 11 0.46 -9.56 -1.01
C ILE A 11 -0.36 -10.20 0.12
N ASN A 12 -0.97 -11.36 -0.14
CA ASN A 12 -1.80 -12.09 0.83
C ASN A 12 -1.05 -12.50 2.11
N GLN A 13 0.29 -12.62 2.08
CA GLN A 13 1.08 -12.91 3.29
C GLN A 13 1.09 -11.73 4.28
N PHE A 14 0.70 -10.54 3.83
CA PHE A 14 0.62 -9.33 4.64
C PHE A 14 -0.83 -8.99 5.06
N ALA A 15 -1.73 -9.98 5.10
CA ALA A 15 -3.11 -9.81 5.54
C ALA A 15 -3.23 -9.00 6.84
N GLY A 16 -4.12 -8.00 6.85
CA GLY A 16 -4.33 -7.08 7.96
C GLY A 16 -3.27 -5.98 8.13
N LYS A 17 -2.23 -5.92 7.28
CA LYS A 17 -1.18 -4.91 7.32
C LYS A 17 -1.37 -3.85 6.24
N TRP A 18 -0.77 -2.69 6.46
CA TRP A 18 -0.60 -1.65 5.45
C TRP A 18 0.65 -1.94 4.62
N VAL A 19 0.51 -1.89 3.29
CA VAL A 19 1.60 -2.10 2.35
C VAL A 19 1.84 -0.86 1.49
N ALA A 20 3.10 -0.59 1.16
CA ALA A 20 3.51 0.39 0.16
C ALA A 20 3.96 -0.33 -1.11
N ILE A 21 3.37 0.00 -2.25
CA ILE A 21 3.57 -0.69 -3.54
C ILE A 21 4.20 0.26 -4.56
N ASP A 22 5.40 -0.04 -5.03
CA ASP A 22 6.01 0.59 -6.20
C ASP A 22 5.39 0.00 -7.47
N ARG A 23 4.54 0.78 -8.14
CA ARG A 23 3.82 0.36 -9.36
C ARG A 23 4.73 0.12 -10.56
N ARG A 24 5.87 0.83 -10.64
CA ARG A 24 6.76 0.72 -11.79
C ARG A 24 7.48 -0.62 -11.79
N LYS A 25 7.75 -1.13 -10.58
CA LYS A 25 8.44 -2.41 -10.37
C LYS A 25 7.50 -3.57 -10.06
N ASP A 26 6.24 -3.29 -9.78
CA ASP A 26 5.25 -4.26 -9.29
C ASP A 26 5.72 -4.97 -8.00
N ARG A 27 6.25 -4.18 -7.05
CA ARG A 27 6.80 -4.70 -5.79
C ARG A 27 6.27 -3.95 -4.58
N ILE A 28 6.07 -4.69 -3.52
CA ILE A 28 5.85 -4.18 -2.17
C ILE A 28 7.21 -3.78 -1.61
N VAL A 29 7.34 -2.52 -1.20
CA VAL A 29 8.60 -1.89 -0.74
C VAL A 29 8.64 -1.64 0.77
N ALA A 30 7.47 -1.56 1.41
CA ALA A 30 7.37 -1.43 2.87
C ALA A 30 6.05 -2.01 3.37
N VAL A 31 6.06 -2.48 4.62
CA VAL A 31 4.88 -2.98 5.35
C VAL A 31 4.86 -2.40 6.76
N GLY A 32 3.68 -2.07 7.26
CA GLY A 32 3.48 -1.56 8.62
C GLY A 32 2.14 -1.98 9.20
N ASN A 33 1.98 -1.88 10.52
CA ASN A 33 0.68 -2.10 11.16
C ASN A 33 -0.27 -0.93 10.93
N THR A 34 0.29 0.26 10.69
CA THR A 34 -0.45 1.50 10.51
C THR A 34 -0.03 2.19 9.21
N LEU A 35 -0.91 3.05 8.66
CA LEU A 35 -0.57 3.91 7.52
C LEU A 35 0.59 4.86 7.88
N LYS A 36 0.62 5.36 9.12
CA LYS A 36 1.69 6.25 9.63
C LYS A 36 3.08 5.61 9.53
N GLU A 37 3.19 4.30 9.78
CA GLU A 37 4.44 3.57 9.67
C GLU A 37 5.00 3.51 8.24
N ILE A 38 4.13 3.43 7.23
CA ILE A 38 4.55 3.39 5.82
C ILE A 38 4.55 4.77 5.14
N SER A 39 4.10 5.82 5.84
CA SER A 39 3.93 7.17 5.30
C SER A 39 5.18 7.72 4.60
N PRO A 40 6.44 7.46 5.03
CA PRO A 40 7.62 7.97 4.34
C PRO A 40 7.78 7.46 2.89
N PHE A 41 7.09 6.38 2.51
CA PHE A 41 7.15 5.80 1.16
C PHE A 41 6.00 6.23 0.26
N VAL A 42 4.87 6.61 0.86
CA VAL A 42 3.60 6.86 0.17
C VAL A 42 3.14 8.31 0.27
N SER A 43 3.76 9.10 1.12
CA SER A 43 3.53 10.54 1.27
C SER A 43 4.82 11.32 1.04
N GLY A 44 4.71 12.44 0.32
CA GLY A 44 5.80 13.36 0.08
C GLY A 44 5.74 14.53 1.05
N LYS A 45 6.84 15.26 1.18
CA LYS A 45 6.79 16.62 1.75
C LYS A 45 6.08 17.54 0.75
N ARG A 46 5.39 18.57 1.24
CA ARG A 46 4.78 19.62 0.41
C ARG A 46 5.83 20.20 -0.57
N GLY A 47 5.53 20.26 -1.86
CA GLY A 47 6.46 20.67 -2.92
C GLY A 47 7.41 19.56 -3.41
N GLN A 48 7.30 18.33 -2.89
CA GLN A 48 8.01 17.15 -3.37
C GLN A 48 7.03 16.05 -3.78
N GLU A 49 5.84 16.40 -4.27
CA GLU A 49 4.79 15.44 -4.66
C GLU A 49 5.32 14.44 -5.69
N LYS A 50 6.22 14.89 -6.59
CA LYS A 50 6.90 14.03 -7.58
C LYS A 50 7.78 12.92 -6.97
N LYS A 51 8.11 12.98 -5.68
CA LYS A 51 8.87 11.93 -4.98
C LYS A 51 7.98 10.84 -4.37
N ILE A 52 6.65 10.98 -4.43
CA ILE A 52 5.72 9.92 -4.01
C ILE A 52 5.83 8.78 -5.03
N LYS A 53 6.46 7.68 -4.61
CA LYS A 53 6.80 6.56 -5.51
C LYS A 53 5.92 5.33 -5.31
N ALA A 54 5.19 5.25 -4.19
CA ALA A 54 4.45 4.07 -3.84
C ALA A 54 2.98 4.36 -3.52
N PHE A 55 2.11 3.46 -3.94
CA PHE A 55 0.70 3.42 -3.53
C PHE A 55 0.58 2.77 -2.17
N SER A 56 -0.42 3.16 -1.38
CA SER A 56 -0.72 2.50 -0.11
C SER A 56 -2.01 1.70 -0.20
N PHE A 57 -2.02 0.53 0.44
CA PHE A 57 -3.19 -0.32 0.52
C PHE A 57 -3.20 -1.07 1.85
N LYS A 58 -4.36 -1.20 2.50
CA LYS A 58 -4.53 -2.10 3.63
C LYS A 58 -5.00 -3.44 3.10
N VAL A 59 -4.18 -4.48 3.29
CA VAL A 59 -4.55 -5.83 2.86
C VAL A 59 -5.66 -6.33 3.77
N PRO A 60 -6.80 -6.82 3.23
CA PRO A 60 -7.84 -7.42 4.05
C PRO A 60 -7.28 -8.51 4.96
N ARG A 61 -7.85 -8.65 6.15
CA ARG A 61 -7.58 -9.83 6.97
C ARG A 61 -8.19 -11.06 6.31
N LYS A 62 -7.71 -12.25 6.71
CA LYS A 62 -8.18 -13.52 6.13
C LYS A 62 -9.68 -13.74 6.31
N ASP A 63 -10.25 -13.16 7.35
CA ASP A 63 -11.66 -13.22 7.76
C ASP A 63 -12.52 -12.05 7.25
N GLU A 64 -11.92 -11.00 6.66
CA GLU A 64 -12.64 -9.79 6.22
C GLU A 64 -13.22 -9.91 4.81
N GLY A 65 -12.91 -10.98 4.07
CA GLY A 65 -13.27 -11.09 2.64
C GLY A 65 -12.52 -10.08 1.75
N PRO A 66 -12.72 -10.12 0.42
CA PRO A 66 -12.05 -9.20 -0.49
C PRO A 66 -12.64 -7.78 -0.40
N TYR A 67 -11.79 -6.76 -0.39
CA TYR A 67 -12.25 -5.39 -0.59
C TYR A 67 -12.60 -5.15 -2.05
N VAL A 68 -13.83 -4.71 -2.33
CA VAL A 68 -14.30 -4.36 -3.68
C VAL A 68 -14.23 -2.85 -3.84
N LEU A 69 -13.45 -2.38 -4.81
CA LEU A 69 -13.44 -0.98 -5.20
C LEU A 69 -14.60 -0.71 -6.16
N THR A 70 -15.57 0.10 -5.74
CA THR A 70 -16.72 0.49 -6.56
C THR A 70 -16.56 1.94 -7.04
N PHE A 71 -16.62 2.18 -8.35
CA PHE A 71 -16.68 3.53 -8.90
C PHE A 71 -18.14 3.96 -9.03
N SER A 72 -18.59 4.90 -8.20
CA SER A 72 -19.90 5.53 -8.36
C SER A 72 -19.73 6.84 -9.13
N LYS A 73 -20.55 7.05 -10.16
CA LYS A 73 -20.67 8.36 -10.80
C LYS A 73 -21.41 9.28 -9.83
N ILE A 74 -20.68 10.19 -9.20
CA ILE A 74 -21.30 11.34 -8.54
C ILE A 74 -21.90 12.18 -9.67
N LYS A 75 -23.24 12.29 -9.69
CA LYS A 75 -23.98 13.18 -10.60
C LYS A 75 -23.84 14.62 -10.13
#